data_AF-A9GE51-F1
#
_entry.id   AF-A9GE51-F1
#
_cell.length_a   1.000
_cell.length_b   1.000
_cell.length_c   1.000
_cell.angle_alpha   90.00
_cell.angle_beta   90.00
_cell.angle_gamma   90.00
#
_symmetry.space_group_name_H-M   'P 1'
#
loop_
_entity.id
_entity.type
_entity.pdbx_description
1 polymer ?
#
loop_
_entity_poly.entity_id
_entity_poly.type
_entity_poly.pdbx_seq_one_letter_code
_entity_poly.pdbx_strand_id
1 'polypeptide(L)'
;MKHTVGQLLEVVYRYFPRGIGGPDPHQFWQDDSQRERTEEHARLVAARIQASKDERWHAMRRRISERFPDVLLMNRSLHLPAGACDACYSFTVDLPDAPDRRTLWFHVSFLAPYYVVYSYRMIDLVMPPVGFVVPYGINFSISRSALGPDLVLSPDDERLHSATVTRREFTFDLAPDERHYATWIAHEIESTFGCQPMPPEVGTALVPDVVVSMRGATLYDCLFTIDSQWVEPSPPESGAVVTLDPSSLTERFITVLTVLRAHYQVGILLDLPRMIQQMPEPYRQSFGLYWSASTDGFLHKDKMLEELARMRPHDESPKTLRAMAAKRELEALVASWDGEGEPPAAMVAWASRFLASWPVDSIADLRADPPMT
;
A
#
# COMPACT_ATOMS: atom_id res chain seq x y z
N MET A 1 -14.76 -13.84 -30.56
CA MET A 1 -13.82 -12.79 -30.10
C MET A 1 -13.30 -12.01 -31.30
N LYS A 2 -13.22 -10.67 -31.23
CA LYS A 2 -12.94 -9.78 -32.37
C LYS A 2 -11.47 -9.72 -32.79
N HIS A 3 -10.54 -9.92 -31.86
CA HIS A 3 -9.09 -9.87 -32.07
C HIS A 3 -8.44 -11.09 -31.44
N THR A 4 -7.32 -11.52 -32.00
CA THR A 4 -6.38 -12.46 -31.36
C THR A 4 -5.54 -11.75 -30.31
N VAL A 5 -4.88 -12.49 -29.41
CA VAL A 5 -3.94 -11.92 -28.43
C VAL A 5 -2.85 -11.12 -29.14
N GLY A 6 -2.28 -11.64 -30.24
CA GLY A 6 -1.26 -10.92 -31.02
C GLY A 6 -1.73 -9.55 -31.54
N GLN A 7 -2.95 -9.46 -32.05
CA GLN A 7 -3.54 -8.19 -32.49
C GLN A 7 -3.78 -7.22 -31.33
N LEU A 8 -4.12 -7.72 -30.14
CA LEU A 8 -4.26 -6.87 -28.94
C LEU A 8 -2.90 -6.37 -28.45
N LEU A 9 -1.84 -7.18 -28.55
CA LEU A 9 -0.47 -6.75 -28.26
C LEU A 9 -0.03 -5.62 -29.20
N GLU A 10 -0.35 -5.70 -30.50
CA GLU A 10 -0.08 -4.61 -31.45
C GLU A 10 -0.79 -3.30 -31.08
N VAL A 11 -2.05 -3.40 -30.59
CA VAL A 11 -2.76 -2.23 -30.04
C VAL A 11 -2.00 -1.68 -28.84
N VAL A 12 -1.63 -2.52 -27.87
CA VAL A 12 -0.92 -2.08 -26.65
C VAL A 12 0.41 -1.40 -26.99
N TYR A 13 1.23 -1.98 -27.86
CA TYR A 13 2.53 -1.41 -28.24
C TYR A 13 2.43 -0.07 -28.98
N ARG A 14 1.23 0.33 -29.42
CA ARG A 14 0.99 1.67 -29.97
C ARG A 14 0.90 2.75 -28.87
N TYR A 15 0.58 2.37 -27.65
CA TYR A 15 0.29 3.29 -26.54
C TYR A 15 1.20 3.09 -25.33
N PHE A 16 1.91 1.97 -25.26
CA PHE A 16 2.81 1.62 -24.17
C PHE A 16 4.23 1.37 -24.72
N PRO A 17 5.24 2.13 -24.24
CA PRO A 17 6.60 1.97 -24.71
C PRO A 17 7.19 0.64 -24.23
N ARG A 18 8.03 0.04 -25.07
CA ARG A 18 8.72 -1.22 -24.79
C ARG A 18 10.10 -0.97 -24.21
N GLY A 19 10.53 -1.80 -23.27
CA GLY A 19 11.89 -1.81 -22.72
C GLY A 19 12.24 -0.61 -21.82
N ILE A 20 11.26 0.23 -21.47
CA ILE A 20 11.43 1.23 -20.44
C ILE A 20 11.20 0.51 -19.11
N GLY A 21 12.25 0.40 -18.31
CA GLY A 21 12.21 -0.30 -17.03
C GLY A 21 11.13 0.26 -16.11
N GLY A 22 10.47 -0.62 -15.34
CA GLY A 22 9.62 -0.18 -14.25
C GLY A 22 10.42 0.59 -13.20
N PRO A 23 9.73 1.32 -12.31
CA PRO A 23 10.40 1.97 -11.20
C PRO A 23 11.22 0.93 -10.43
N ASP A 24 12.51 1.22 -10.21
CA ASP A 24 13.36 0.43 -9.33
C ASP A 24 12.61 0.24 -7.99
N PRO A 25 12.42 -1.01 -7.50
CA PRO A 25 11.71 -1.26 -6.26
C PRO A 25 12.35 -0.60 -5.03
N HIS A 26 13.60 -0.15 -5.13
CA HIS A 26 14.28 0.63 -4.10
C HIS A 26 14.16 2.15 -4.28
N GLN A 27 13.61 2.63 -5.40
CA GLN A 27 13.29 4.03 -5.66
C GLN A 27 11.79 4.16 -5.95
N PHE A 28 10.98 4.15 -4.89
CA PHE A 28 9.53 4.37 -4.89
C PHE A 28 9.05 5.68 -5.57
N TRP A 29 9.98 6.53 -6.03
CA TRP A 29 9.75 7.84 -6.62
C TRP A 29 10.57 8.06 -7.90
N GLN A 30 10.98 6.99 -8.59
CA GLN A 30 11.75 7.12 -9.83
C GLN A 30 10.85 7.60 -10.98
N ASP A 31 11.06 8.86 -11.34
CA ASP A 31 10.84 9.54 -12.61
C ASP A 31 9.99 8.79 -13.68
N ASP A 32 8.66 8.87 -13.56
CA ASP A 32 7.71 8.58 -14.66
C ASP A 32 8.06 9.38 -15.94
N SER A 33 8.96 10.38 -15.88
CA SER A 33 9.31 11.23 -17.02
C SER A 33 9.93 10.50 -18.21
N GLN A 34 10.56 9.33 -18.05
CA GLN A 34 11.04 8.58 -19.22
C GLN A 34 9.87 8.10 -20.08
N ARG A 35 8.82 7.56 -19.44
CA ARG A 35 7.60 7.14 -20.13
C ARG A 35 6.85 8.34 -20.70
N GLU A 36 6.74 9.43 -19.93
CA GLU A 36 6.03 10.64 -20.35
C GLU A 36 6.62 11.30 -21.62
N ARG A 37 7.91 11.09 -21.90
CA ARG A 37 8.61 11.61 -23.08
C ARG A 37 8.42 10.77 -24.35
N THR A 38 7.74 9.62 -24.27
CA THR A 38 7.56 8.73 -25.42
C THR A 38 6.39 9.13 -26.31
N GLU A 39 6.47 8.81 -27.60
CA GLU A 39 5.36 9.01 -28.55
C GLU A 39 4.17 8.09 -28.23
N GLU A 40 4.43 6.91 -27.70
CA GLU A 40 3.43 5.97 -27.16
C GLU A 40 2.61 6.63 -26.06
N HIS A 41 3.25 7.23 -25.06
CA HIS A 41 2.56 7.94 -23.99
C HIS A 41 1.79 9.16 -24.51
N ALA A 42 2.37 9.95 -25.42
CA ALA A 42 1.67 11.07 -26.05
C ALA A 42 0.40 10.61 -26.79
N ARG A 43 0.46 9.47 -27.50
CA ARG A 43 -0.72 8.84 -28.14
C ARG A 43 -1.77 8.42 -27.13
N LEU A 44 -1.36 7.87 -25.98
CA LEU A 44 -2.28 7.47 -24.91
C LEU A 44 -3.00 8.67 -24.31
N VAL A 45 -2.25 9.72 -23.97
CA VAL A 45 -2.80 10.99 -23.47
C VAL A 45 -3.79 11.60 -24.46
N ALA A 46 -3.45 11.63 -25.76
CA ALA A 46 -4.35 12.13 -26.79
C ALA A 46 -5.64 11.30 -26.91
N ALA A 47 -5.53 9.97 -26.90
CA ALA A 47 -6.70 9.07 -26.91
C ALA A 47 -7.61 9.31 -25.71
N ARG A 48 -7.02 9.50 -24.52
CA ARG A 48 -7.74 9.78 -23.27
C ARG A 48 -8.46 11.14 -23.29
N ILE A 49 -7.80 12.19 -23.75
CA ILE A 49 -8.42 13.53 -23.92
C ILE A 49 -9.57 13.47 -24.94
N GLN A 50 -9.44 12.65 -25.98
CA GLN A 50 -10.52 12.44 -26.93
C GLN A 50 -11.68 11.68 -26.28
N ALA A 51 -11.36 10.62 -25.51
CA ALA A 51 -12.34 9.83 -24.79
C ALA A 51 -13.14 10.69 -23.79
N SER A 52 -12.49 11.63 -23.09
CA SER A 52 -13.15 12.52 -22.13
C SER A 52 -14.18 13.47 -22.74
N LYS A 53 -14.21 13.60 -24.08
CA LYS A 53 -15.16 14.44 -24.82
C LYS A 53 -16.28 13.60 -25.48
N ASP A 54 -16.28 12.28 -25.29
CA ASP A 54 -17.27 11.41 -25.92
C ASP A 54 -18.61 11.50 -25.20
N GLU A 55 -19.57 12.19 -25.82
CA GLU A 55 -20.94 12.34 -25.30
C GLU A 55 -21.66 11.00 -25.13
N ARG A 56 -21.26 9.94 -25.86
CA ARG A 56 -21.86 8.61 -25.71
C ARG A 56 -21.66 8.07 -24.30
N TRP A 57 -20.48 8.30 -23.70
CA TRP A 57 -20.18 7.92 -22.32
C TRP A 57 -21.11 8.61 -21.31
N HIS A 58 -21.28 9.91 -21.45
CA HIS A 58 -22.15 10.70 -20.57
C HIS A 58 -23.63 10.33 -20.75
N ALA A 59 -24.07 10.09 -21.98
CA ALA A 59 -25.44 9.66 -22.27
C ALA A 59 -25.74 8.26 -21.71
N MET A 60 -24.81 7.31 -21.87
CA MET A 60 -24.94 5.95 -21.34
C MET A 60 -25.09 5.96 -19.81
N ARG A 61 -24.23 6.71 -19.12
CA ARG A 61 -24.31 6.83 -17.65
C ARG A 61 -25.62 7.43 -17.16
N ARG A 62 -26.17 8.42 -17.87
CA ARG A 62 -27.51 8.96 -17.55
C ARG A 62 -28.59 7.89 -17.68
N ARG A 63 -28.59 7.09 -18.75
CA ARG A 63 -29.54 5.98 -18.92
C ARG A 63 -29.41 4.92 -17.83
N ILE A 64 -28.18 4.61 -17.40
CA ILE A 64 -27.93 3.70 -16.27
C ILE A 64 -28.55 4.27 -14.98
N SER A 65 -28.30 5.54 -14.66
CA SER A 65 -28.88 6.21 -13.47
C SER A 65 -30.41 6.31 -13.52
N GLU A 66 -30.98 6.55 -14.70
CA GLU A 66 -32.45 6.58 -14.89
C GLU A 66 -33.07 5.19 -14.72
N ARG A 67 -32.38 4.14 -15.17
CA ARG A 67 -32.85 2.76 -15.05
C ARG A 67 -32.77 2.23 -13.62
N PHE A 68 -31.69 2.59 -12.92
CA PHE A 68 -31.40 2.13 -11.57
C PHE A 68 -31.23 3.35 -10.64
N PRO A 69 -32.33 4.00 -10.23
CA PRO A 69 -32.26 5.17 -9.36
C PRO A 69 -31.77 4.86 -7.94
N ASP A 70 -31.94 3.60 -7.51
CA ASP A 70 -31.65 3.15 -6.14
C ASP A 70 -30.20 2.67 -5.94
N VAL A 71 -29.38 2.66 -7.00
CA VAL A 71 -27.97 2.25 -6.92
C VAL A 71 -27.05 3.46 -6.98
N LEU A 72 -25.95 3.43 -6.24
CA LEU A 72 -24.96 4.51 -6.29
C LEU A 72 -24.02 4.31 -7.48
N LEU A 73 -24.25 5.08 -8.56
CA LEU A 73 -23.40 5.10 -9.74
C LEU A 73 -22.26 6.12 -9.57
N MET A 74 -21.02 5.65 -9.42
CA MET A 74 -19.85 6.52 -9.25
C MET A 74 -18.94 6.53 -10.49
N ASN A 75 -18.69 7.73 -11.01
CA ASN A 75 -17.77 7.93 -12.13
C ASN A 75 -16.33 7.82 -11.67
N ARG A 76 -15.57 6.85 -12.19
CA ARG A 76 -14.12 6.75 -11.94
C ARG A 76 -13.29 7.40 -13.05
N SER A 77 -13.91 7.76 -14.17
CA SER A 77 -13.29 8.48 -15.29
C SER A 77 -13.24 10.00 -15.16
N LEU A 78 -13.43 10.56 -13.97
CA LEU A 78 -13.30 12.03 -13.77
C LEU A 78 -11.89 12.53 -14.09
N HIS A 79 -10.89 11.65 -14.00
CA HIS A 79 -9.49 11.97 -14.26
C HIS A 79 -9.11 11.90 -15.73
N LEU A 80 -9.96 11.45 -16.66
CA LEU A 80 -9.55 11.34 -18.09
C LEU A 80 -8.95 12.64 -18.68
N PRO A 81 -9.44 13.85 -18.37
CA PRO A 81 -8.82 15.08 -18.88
C PRO A 81 -7.43 15.39 -18.29
N ALA A 82 -7.16 14.97 -17.04
CA ALA A 82 -6.03 15.46 -16.23
C ALA A 82 -5.13 14.35 -15.62
N GLY A 83 -5.51 13.09 -15.78
CA GLY A 83 -4.83 11.92 -15.21
C GLY A 83 -3.59 11.52 -16.00
N ALA A 84 -2.87 10.50 -15.54
CA ALA A 84 -1.58 10.14 -16.13
C ALA A 84 -1.67 9.00 -17.16
N CYS A 85 -2.37 7.89 -16.87
CA CYS A 85 -2.19 6.64 -17.63
C CYS A 85 -3.47 5.82 -17.93
N ASP A 86 -4.68 6.38 -17.81
CA ASP A 86 -5.92 5.63 -18.06
C ASP A 86 -6.05 5.22 -19.55
N ALA A 87 -6.53 3.99 -19.79
CA ALA A 87 -6.81 3.42 -21.12
C ALA A 87 -8.29 3.05 -21.35
N CYS A 88 -9.16 3.35 -20.38
CA CYS A 88 -10.59 3.02 -20.43
C CYS A 88 -11.47 4.07 -19.77
N TYR A 89 -12.76 4.02 -20.09
CA TYR A 89 -13.81 4.53 -19.22
C TYR A 89 -14.01 3.58 -18.04
N SER A 90 -14.28 4.11 -16.85
CA SER A 90 -14.43 3.35 -15.62
C SER A 90 -15.54 3.95 -14.75
N PHE A 91 -16.37 3.08 -14.21
CA PHE A 91 -17.40 3.44 -13.25
C PHE A 91 -17.72 2.26 -12.33
N THR A 92 -18.31 2.59 -11.18
CA THR A 92 -18.76 1.61 -10.21
C THR A 92 -20.25 1.76 -9.93
N VAL A 93 -20.87 0.64 -9.57
CA VAL A 93 -22.24 0.55 -9.08
C VAL A 93 -22.20 -0.13 -7.72
N ASP A 94 -22.51 0.62 -6.66
CA ASP A 94 -22.68 0.04 -5.34
C ASP A 94 -24.11 -0.48 -5.20
N LEU A 95 -24.24 -1.76 -4.85
CA LEU A 95 -25.54 -2.41 -4.75
C LEU A 95 -26.21 -2.09 -3.41
N PRO A 96 -27.52 -1.77 -3.40
CA PRO A 96 -28.26 -1.53 -2.16
C PRO A 96 -28.30 -2.80 -1.31
N ASP A 97 -28.33 -2.62 0.02
CA ASP A 97 -28.53 -3.69 1.01
C ASP A 97 -27.49 -4.83 1.02
N ALA A 98 -26.30 -4.62 0.43
CA ALA A 98 -25.18 -5.56 0.53
C ALA A 98 -24.42 -5.38 1.87
N PRO A 99 -24.52 -6.31 2.85
CA PRO A 99 -23.84 -6.18 4.15
C PRO A 99 -22.31 -6.15 4.01
N ASP A 100 -21.78 -6.68 2.90
CA ASP A 100 -20.37 -6.82 2.56
C ASP A 100 -19.82 -5.68 1.67
N ARG A 101 -20.58 -4.60 1.47
CA ARG A 101 -20.21 -3.46 0.60
C ARG A 101 -19.79 -3.92 -0.80
N ARG A 102 -20.63 -4.76 -1.43
CA ARG A 102 -20.42 -5.23 -2.81
C ARG A 102 -20.55 -4.09 -3.82
N THR A 103 -19.53 -3.99 -4.67
CA THR A 103 -19.45 -2.99 -5.73
C THR A 103 -19.16 -3.69 -7.05
N LEU A 104 -20.00 -3.44 -8.05
CA LEU A 104 -19.70 -3.84 -9.43
C LEU A 104 -18.84 -2.77 -10.08
N TRP A 105 -17.77 -3.20 -10.74
CA TRP A 105 -16.91 -2.35 -11.55
C TRP A 105 -17.12 -2.65 -13.01
N PHE A 106 -17.11 -1.58 -13.80
CA PHE A 106 -17.23 -1.65 -15.24
C PHE A 106 -16.09 -0.83 -15.84
N HIS A 107 -15.32 -1.45 -16.73
CA HIS A 107 -14.30 -0.76 -17.51
C HIS A 107 -14.53 -0.99 -19.00
N VAL A 108 -14.53 0.08 -19.78
CA VAL A 108 -14.75 0.05 -21.23
C VAL A 108 -13.52 0.64 -21.90
N SER A 109 -12.72 -0.18 -22.57
CA SER A 109 -11.51 0.32 -23.22
C SER A 109 -11.88 1.26 -24.36
N PHE A 110 -11.19 2.41 -24.45
CA PHE A 110 -11.28 3.28 -25.61
C PHE A 110 -10.13 3.01 -26.62
N LEU A 111 -9.22 2.08 -26.29
CA LEU A 111 -8.14 1.63 -27.18
C LEU A 111 -8.54 0.40 -28.00
N ALA A 112 -9.40 -0.46 -27.46
CA ALA A 112 -9.88 -1.67 -28.11
C ALA A 112 -11.39 -1.88 -27.85
N PRO A 113 -12.15 -2.57 -28.73
CA PRO A 113 -13.61 -2.71 -28.59
C PRO A 113 -13.97 -3.81 -27.58
N TYR A 114 -13.51 -3.65 -26.34
CA TYR A 114 -13.71 -4.59 -25.26
C TYR A 114 -14.11 -3.87 -23.97
N TYR A 115 -14.86 -4.59 -23.14
CA TYR A 115 -15.17 -4.17 -21.78
C TYR A 115 -14.94 -5.34 -20.81
N VAL A 116 -14.85 -5.01 -19.53
CA VAL A 116 -14.84 -5.98 -18.43
C VAL A 116 -15.84 -5.56 -17.36
N VAL A 117 -16.41 -6.56 -16.68
CA VAL A 117 -17.28 -6.37 -15.52
C VAL A 117 -16.83 -7.34 -14.45
N TYR A 118 -16.68 -6.85 -13.22
CA TYR A 118 -16.31 -7.69 -12.10
C TYR A 118 -16.94 -7.19 -10.80
N SER A 119 -17.07 -8.07 -9.82
CA SER A 119 -17.45 -7.71 -8.45
C SER A 119 -16.21 -7.46 -7.60
N TYR A 120 -16.30 -6.43 -6.77
CA TYR A 120 -15.38 -6.14 -5.68
C TYR A 120 -16.15 -6.26 -4.37
N ARG A 121 -15.59 -7.03 -3.43
CA ARG A 121 -16.13 -7.13 -2.08
C ARG A 121 -15.05 -7.26 -1.03
N MET A 122 -15.38 -6.86 0.18
CA MET A 122 -14.55 -7.12 1.34
C MET A 122 -15.03 -8.45 1.95
N ILE A 123 -14.14 -9.44 2.01
CA ILE A 123 -14.41 -10.70 2.70
C ILE A 123 -13.65 -10.72 4.02
N ASP A 124 -14.32 -11.17 5.08
CA ASP A 124 -13.70 -11.40 6.36
C ASP A 124 -13.20 -12.84 6.42
N LEU A 125 -11.88 -13.00 6.48
CA LEU A 125 -11.22 -14.30 6.64
C LEU A 125 -10.83 -14.48 8.11
N VAL A 126 -11.25 -15.59 8.72
CA VAL A 126 -10.82 -15.96 10.05
C VAL A 126 -9.58 -16.84 9.92
N MET A 127 -8.43 -16.35 10.38
CA MET A 127 -7.16 -17.07 10.28
C MET A 127 -6.37 -16.94 11.58
N PRO A 128 -5.47 -17.88 11.90
CA PRO A 128 -4.53 -17.71 13.00
C PRO A 128 -3.61 -16.50 12.75
N PRO A 129 -3.32 -15.68 13.77
CA PRO A 129 -2.42 -14.56 13.60
C PRO A 129 -0.97 -15.03 13.40
N VAL A 130 -0.32 -14.50 12.36
CA VAL A 130 1.09 -14.78 12.05
C VAL A 130 2.03 -13.86 12.84
N GLY A 131 1.47 -12.81 13.43
CA GLY A 131 2.17 -11.80 14.20
C GLY A 131 1.22 -10.92 14.99
N PHE A 132 1.76 -9.93 15.68
CA PHE A 132 0.95 -8.97 16.44
C PHE A 132 1.58 -7.58 16.43
N VAL A 133 0.76 -6.54 16.61
CA VAL A 133 1.19 -5.16 16.75
C VAL A 133 1.05 -4.73 18.21
N VAL A 134 2.04 -4.01 18.72
CA VAL A 134 1.99 -3.39 20.05
C VAL A 134 2.16 -1.88 19.91
N PRO A 135 1.14 -1.06 20.25
CA PRO A 135 1.30 0.38 20.35
C PRO A 135 2.04 0.73 21.65
N TYR A 136 3.33 1.08 21.53
CA TYR A 136 4.19 1.41 22.66
C TYR A 136 4.99 2.70 22.39
N GLY A 137 4.28 3.81 22.20
CA GLY A 137 4.83 5.09 21.74
C GLY A 137 5.19 5.13 20.24
N ILE A 138 5.63 4.00 19.69
CA ILE A 138 5.61 3.66 18.26
C ILE A 138 4.90 2.31 18.08
N ASN A 139 4.47 1.99 16.87
CA ASN A 139 3.82 0.70 16.60
C ASN A 139 4.89 -0.36 16.32
N PHE A 140 5.08 -1.31 17.23
CA PHE A 140 5.93 -2.46 16.97
C PHE A 140 5.14 -3.53 16.23
N SER A 141 5.59 -3.94 15.06
CA SER A 141 5.09 -5.10 14.33
C SER A 141 5.99 -6.30 14.62
N ILE A 142 5.45 -7.30 15.31
CA ILE A 142 6.16 -8.50 15.74
C ILE A 142 5.82 -9.64 14.78
N SER A 143 6.84 -10.16 14.09
CA SER A 143 6.67 -11.23 13.08
C SER A 143 6.82 -12.64 13.67
N ARG A 144 6.19 -12.90 14.82
CA ARG A 144 6.10 -14.25 15.44
C ARG A 144 4.77 -14.42 16.17
N SER A 145 4.37 -15.67 16.37
CA SER A 145 3.16 -16.01 17.12
C SER A 145 3.23 -15.47 18.55
N ALA A 146 2.15 -14.82 18.97
CA ALA A 146 1.95 -14.32 20.33
C ALA A 146 1.74 -15.43 21.37
N LEU A 147 1.58 -16.70 20.93
CA LEU A 147 1.40 -17.86 21.82
C LEU A 147 2.71 -18.30 22.51
N GLY A 148 3.82 -17.60 22.25
CA GLY A 148 5.05 -17.81 23.01
C GLY A 148 4.84 -17.44 24.49
N PRO A 149 5.15 -18.34 25.45
CA PRO A 149 4.95 -18.08 26.88
C PRO A 149 5.81 -16.92 27.41
N ASP A 150 6.81 -16.50 26.64
CA ASP A 150 7.72 -15.40 26.92
C ASP A 150 7.14 -14.01 26.56
N LEU A 151 6.04 -13.94 25.79
CA LEU A 151 5.56 -12.69 25.19
C LEU A 151 4.29 -12.13 25.82
N VAL A 152 3.31 -12.98 26.15
CA VAL A 152 1.96 -12.56 26.60
C VAL A 152 1.64 -13.20 27.95
N LEU A 153 0.95 -12.46 28.82
CA LEU A 153 0.57 -12.91 30.17
C LEU A 153 -0.50 -14.02 30.15
N SER A 154 -1.42 -13.96 29.19
CA SER A 154 -2.56 -14.86 29.06
C SER A 154 -2.55 -15.53 27.68
N PRO A 155 -1.89 -16.69 27.52
CA PRO A 155 -1.80 -17.38 26.23
C PRO A 155 -3.15 -17.94 25.75
N ASP A 156 -4.14 -18.06 26.64
CA ASP A 156 -5.49 -18.54 26.34
C ASP A 156 -6.44 -17.45 25.80
N ASP A 157 -5.95 -16.22 25.57
CA ASP A 157 -6.76 -15.15 24.97
C ASP A 157 -7.17 -15.56 23.54
N GLU A 158 -8.48 -15.64 23.30
CA GLU A 158 -9.08 -16.05 22.01
C GLU A 158 -8.56 -15.21 20.82
N ARG A 159 -8.17 -13.94 21.08
CA ARG A 159 -7.59 -13.04 20.07
C ARG A 159 -6.26 -13.55 19.54
N LEU A 160 -5.53 -14.37 20.30
CA LEU A 160 -4.24 -14.95 19.89
C LEU A 160 -4.42 -16.17 18.99
N HIS A 161 -5.61 -16.77 18.98
CA HIS A 161 -5.91 -17.99 18.23
C HIS A 161 -6.61 -17.72 16.91
N SER A 162 -7.39 -16.66 16.84
CA SER A 162 -8.13 -16.29 15.64
C SER A 162 -8.20 -14.79 15.49
N ALA A 163 -7.95 -14.31 14.27
CA ALA A 163 -8.12 -12.93 13.93
C ALA A 163 -8.81 -12.80 12.58
N THR A 164 -9.73 -11.85 12.52
CA THR A 164 -10.47 -11.54 11.30
C THR A 164 -9.64 -10.59 10.45
N VAL A 165 -9.29 -11.02 9.25
CA VAL A 165 -8.64 -10.20 8.24
C VAL A 165 -9.66 -9.86 7.17
N THR A 166 -9.97 -8.58 7.06
CA THR A 166 -10.78 -8.10 5.95
C THR A 166 -9.91 -8.01 4.69
N ARG A 167 -10.13 -8.93 3.75
CA ARG A 167 -9.43 -9.02 2.47
C ARG A 167 -10.29 -8.43 1.36
N ARG A 168 -9.63 -7.76 0.42
CA ARG A 168 -10.24 -7.37 -0.86
C ARG A 168 -10.30 -8.60 -1.75
N GLU A 169 -11.50 -9.00 -2.11
CA GLU A 169 -11.74 -10.02 -3.12
C GLU A 169 -12.28 -9.37 -4.38
N PHE A 170 -11.78 -9.84 -5.51
CA PHE A 170 -12.33 -9.45 -6.78
C PHE A 170 -12.60 -10.67 -7.66
N THR A 171 -13.75 -10.69 -8.33
CA THR A 171 -14.20 -11.88 -9.08
C THR A 171 -15.03 -11.54 -10.32
N PHE A 172 -14.87 -12.33 -11.37
CA PHE A 172 -15.75 -12.33 -12.55
C PHE A 172 -17.00 -13.20 -12.34
N ASP A 173 -17.00 -14.05 -11.31
CA ASP A 173 -18.13 -14.91 -10.97
C ASP A 173 -19.16 -14.13 -10.17
N LEU A 174 -20.00 -13.39 -10.89
CA LEU A 174 -21.02 -12.53 -10.30
C LEU A 174 -22.11 -13.35 -9.61
N ALA A 175 -22.53 -12.89 -8.43
CA ALA A 175 -23.64 -13.43 -7.67
C ALA A 175 -24.98 -13.21 -8.40
N PRO A 176 -26.04 -13.99 -8.11
CA PRO A 176 -27.31 -13.89 -8.84
C PRO A 176 -27.96 -12.49 -8.81
N ASP A 177 -27.85 -11.78 -7.68
CA ASP A 177 -28.31 -10.40 -7.51
C ASP A 177 -27.48 -9.40 -8.33
N GLU A 178 -26.17 -9.58 -8.40
CA GLU A 178 -25.25 -8.78 -9.22
C GLU A 178 -25.51 -8.94 -10.73
N ARG A 179 -25.81 -10.18 -11.17
CA ARG A 179 -26.02 -10.51 -12.58
C ARG A 179 -27.14 -9.70 -13.22
N HIS A 180 -28.18 -9.35 -12.44
CA HIS A 180 -29.27 -8.51 -12.94
C HIS A 180 -28.77 -7.16 -13.45
N TYR A 181 -27.98 -6.46 -12.63
CA TYR A 181 -27.40 -5.15 -12.96
C TYR A 181 -26.33 -5.29 -14.04
N ALA A 182 -25.41 -6.24 -13.86
CA ALA A 182 -24.30 -6.45 -14.77
C ALA A 182 -24.77 -6.77 -16.20
N THR A 183 -25.80 -7.63 -16.36
CA THR A 183 -26.31 -8.01 -17.69
C THR A 183 -26.94 -6.83 -18.42
N TRP A 184 -27.77 -6.03 -17.73
CA TRP A 184 -28.40 -4.88 -18.36
C TRP A 184 -27.37 -3.81 -18.74
N ILE A 185 -26.44 -3.50 -17.83
CA ILE A 185 -25.40 -2.50 -18.05
C ILE A 185 -24.42 -2.96 -19.14
N ALA A 186 -24.06 -4.25 -19.18
CA ALA A 186 -23.26 -4.83 -20.24
C ALA A 186 -23.91 -4.65 -21.60
N HIS A 187 -25.21 -4.94 -21.72
CA HIS A 187 -25.95 -4.71 -22.97
C HIS A 187 -25.94 -3.24 -23.38
N GLU A 188 -26.06 -2.33 -22.42
CA GLU A 188 -26.03 -0.89 -22.64
C GLU A 188 -24.64 -0.38 -23.09
N ILE A 189 -23.56 -0.99 -22.55
CA ILE A 189 -22.19 -0.77 -23.00
C ILE A 189 -21.99 -1.26 -24.44
N GLU A 190 -22.46 -2.48 -24.74
CA GLU A 190 -22.37 -3.07 -26.08
C GLU A 190 -23.13 -2.27 -27.13
N SER A 191 -24.34 -1.78 -26.80
CA SER A 191 -25.15 -0.96 -27.71
C SER A 191 -24.52 0.41 -27.96
N THR A 192 -23.90 1.00 -26.94
CA THR A 192 -23.29 2.34 -27.01
C THR A 192 -21.97 2.35 -27.77
N PHE A 193 -21.11 1.36 -27.51
CA PHE A 193 -19.73 1.35 -28.00
C PHE A 193 -19.42 0.26 -29.03
N GLY A 194 -20.33 -0.70 -29.23
CA GLY A 194 -20.10 -1.84 -30.13
C GLY A 194 -18.96 -2.74 -29.65
N CYS A 195 -18.68 -2.78 -28.35
CA CYS A 195 -17.67 -3.65 -27.75
C CYS A 195 -18.23 -5.04 -27.41
N GLN A 196 -17.38 -5.91 -26.87
CA GLN A 196 -17.75 -7.25 -26.38
C GLN A 196 -16.97 -7.55 -25.08
N PRO A 197 -17.43 -8.46 -24.21
CA PRO A 197 -16.71 -8.76 -22.99
C PRO A 197 -15.35 -9.39 -23.32
N MET A 198 -14.30 -8.99 -22.60
CA MET A 198 -12.99 -9.63 -22.69
C MET A 198 -12.96 -10.89 -21.82
N PRO A 199 -12.60 -12.06 -22.37
CA PRO A 199 -12.41 -13.27 -21.57
C PRO A 199 -11.24 -13.12 -20.59
N PRO A 200 -11.35 -13.63 -19.35
CA PRO A 200 -10.27 -13.62 -18.37
C PRO A 200 -8.95 -14.19 -18.89
N GLU A 201 -9.00 -15.29 -19.65
CA GLU A 201 -7.81 -15.97 -20.19
C GLU A 201 -7.04 -15.11 -21.20
N VAL A 202 -7.73 -14.15 -21.82
CA VAL A 202 -7.13 -13.21 -22.76
C VAL A 202 -6.63 -11.97 -22.01
N GLY A 203 -7.42 -11.44 -21.08
CA GLY A 203 -7.04 -10.28 -20.30
C GLY A 203 -5.79 -10.48 -19.43
N THR A 204 -5.60 -11.69 -18.90
CA THR A 204 -4.43 -12.06 -18.08
C THR A 204 -3.18 -12.41 -18.91
N ALA A 205 -3.28 -12.43 -20.24
CA ALA A 205 -2.12 -12.63 -21.09
C ALA A 205 -1.08 -11.53 -20.83
N LEU A 206 0.17 -11.95 -20.59
CA LEU A 206 1.30 -11.05 -20.40
C LEU A 206 1.57 -10.26 -21.68
N VAL A 207 1.97 -9.01 -21.50
CA VAL A 207 2.47 -8.11 -22.54
C VAL A 207 3.98 -8.03 -22.36
N PRO A 208 4.76 -8.75 -23.20
CA PRO A 208 6.21 -8.72 -23.13
C PRO A 208 6.75 -7.30 -23.23
N ASP A 209 7.86 -7.04 -22.52
CA ASP A 209 8.64 -5.81 -22.62
C ASP A 209 7.89 -4.51 -22.24
N VAL A 210 6.66 -4.59 -21.71
CA VAL A 210 5.90 -3.45 -21.18
C VAL A 210 5.83 -3.57 -19.66
N VAL A 211 6.11 -2.47 -18.98
CA VAL A 211 6.05 -2.39 -17.52
C VAL A 211 5.05 -1.30 -17.11
N VAL A 212 4.00 -1.71 -16.42
CA VAL A 212 2.94 -0.82 -15.90
C VAL A 212 2.89 -0.83 -14.37
N SER A 213 3.40 -1.90 -13.74
CA SER A 213 3.52 -2.05 -12.29
C SER A 213 4.84 -2.75 -11.93
N MET A 214 5.08 -3.03 -10.65
CA MET A 214 6.24 -3.82 -10.21
C MET A 214 6.22 -5.29 -10.70
N ARG A 215 5.09 -5.73 -11.28
CA ARG A 215 4.93 -7.03 -11.94
C ARG A 215 4.88 -6.79 -13.46
N GLY A 216 5.21 -7.80 -14.26
CA GLY A 216 5.07 -7.71 -15.72
C GLY A 216 3.62 -7.33 -16.10
N ALA A 217 3.46 -6.53 -17.16
CA ALA A 217 2.14 -6.03 -17.56
C ALA A 217 1.29 -7.11 -18.22
N THR A 218 -0.03 -7.03 -18.05
CA THR A 218 -1.04 -7.83 -18.76
C THR A 218 -1.88 -6.97 -19.70
N LEU A 219 -2.70 -7.62 -20.53
CA LEU A 219 -3.68 -6.92 -21.35
C LEU A 219 -4.71 -6.17 -20.49
N TYR A 220 -5.05 -6.65 -19.29
CA TYR A 220 -5.90 -5.92 -18.35
C TYR A 220 -5.27 -4.62 -17.84
N ASP A 221 -3.99 -4.67 -17.45
CA ASP A 221 -3.27 -3.47 -17.01
C ASP A 221 -3.20 -2.42 -18.12
N CYS A 222 -2.97 -2.86 -19.36
CA CYS A 222 -2.76 -1.96 -20.49
C CYS A 222 -4.06 -1.42 -21.11
N LEU A 223 -5.14 -2.20 -21.17
CA LEU A 223 -6.38 -1.81 -21.85
C LEU A 223 -7.45 -1.23 -20.92
N PHE A 224 -7.37 -1.55 -19.63
CA PHE A 224 -8.37 -1.15 -18.64
C PHE A 224 -7.78 -0.48 -17.39
N THR A 225 -6.46 -0.30 -17.31
CA THR A 225 -5.79 0.35 -16.17
C THR A 225 -6.26 -0.27 -14.85
N ILE A 226 -6.47 -1.58 -14.86
CA ILE A 226 -6.95 -2.32 -13.70
C ILE A 226 -5.77 -2.52 -12.77
N ASP A 227 -5.92 -2.16 -11.50
CA ASP A 227 -4.90 -2.41 -10.48
C ASP A 227 -4.59 -3.91 -10.43
N SER A 228 -3.31 -4.28 -10.59
CA SER A 228 -2.78 -5.63 -10.86
C SER A 228 -3.08 -6.76 -9.84
N GLN A 229 -4.06 -6.56 -8.96
CA GLN A 229 -4.47 -7.48 -7.89
C GLN A 229 -5.24 -8.73 -8.39
N TRP A 230 -5.47 -8.84 -9.70
CA TRP A 230 -6.26 -9.90 -10.36
C TRP A 230 -5.48 -11.13 -10.76
N VAL A 231 -4.15 -11.00 -10.85
CA VAL A 231 -3.27 -12.08 -11.30
C VAL A 231 -2.68 -12.70 -10.06
N GLU A 232 -3.08 -13.94 -9.75
CA GLU A 232 -2.30 -14.81 -8.88
C GLU A 232 -0.86 -14.83 -9.41
N PRO A 233 0.13 -14.49 -8.58
CA PRO A 233 0.38 -15.19 -7.34
C PRO A 233 -0.34 -14.50 -6.21
N SER A 234 -0.91 -15.30 -5.31
CA SER A 234 -1.26 -14.91 -3.96
C SER A 234 -0.43 -13.69 -3.55
N PRO A 235 -1.03 -12.56 -3.15
CA PRO A 235 -0.28 -11.62 -2.31
C PRO A 235 0.34 -12.45 -1.20
N PRO A 236 1.55 -12.12 -0.69
CA PRO A 236 2.05 -12.78 0.50
C PRO A 236 0.88 -12.81 1.48
N GLU A 237 0.61 -13.96 2.08
CA GLU A 237 -0.33 -14.04 3.18
C GLU A 237 0.14 -13.00 4.19
N SER A 238 -0.38 -11.77 4.09
CA SER A 238 -0.32 -10.78 5.13
C SER A 238 -1.22 -11.40 6.16
N GLY A 239 -0.67 -12.36 6.90
CA GLY A 239 -1.41 -13.14 7.84
C GLY A 239 -2.03 -12.20 8.85
N ALA A 240 -3.03 -12.69 9.57
CA ALA A 240 -3.73 -11.84 10.51
C ALA A 240 -2.72 -11.27 11.53
N VAL A 241 -2.82 -9.97 11.78
CA VAL A 241 -2.03 -9.31 12.82
C VAL A 241 -2.99 -8.78 13.84
N VAL A 242 -2.75 -9.12 15.10
CA VAL A 242 -3.61 -8.71 16.22
C VAL A 242 -2.95 -7.54 16.93
N THR A 243 -3.72 -6.52 17.29
CA THR A 243 -3.20 -5.46 18.15
C THR A 243 -3.32 -5.88 19.60
N LEU A 244 -2.20 -5.95 20.32
CA LEU A 244 -2.15 -6.24 21.74
C LEU A 244 -1.84 -4.98 22.54
N ASP A 245 -2.53 -4.82 23.67
CA ASP A 245 -2.22 -3.75 24.61
C ASP A 245 -0.91 -4.07 25.34
N PRO A 246 -0.04 -3.09 25.63
CA PRO A 246 1.18 -3.32 26.40
C PRO A 246 0.93 -4.00 27.76
N SER A 247 -0.23 -3.78 28.39
CA SER A 247 -0.60 -4.43 29.66
C SER A 247 -0.84 -5.94 29.53
N SER A 248 -1.03 -6.45 28.32
CA SER A 248 -1.17 -7.90 28.05
C SER A 248 0.18 -8.61 27.92
N LEU A 249 1.29 -7.87 27.86
CA LEU A 249 2.63 -8.41 27.61
C LEU A 249 3.34 -8.77 28.92
N THR A 250 4.28 -9.71 28.83
CA THR A 250 5.16 -10.02 29.96
C THR A 250 6.07 -8.84 30.29
N GLU A 251 6.47 -8.71 31.56
CA GLU A 251 7.44 -7.68 31.98
C GLU A 251 8.73 -7.79 31.17
N ARG A 252 9.22 -9.02 30.97
CA ARG A 252 10.35 -9.33 30.09
C ARG A 252 10.18 -8.66 28.72
N PHE A 253 9.05 -8.87 28.05
CA PHE A 253 8.87 -8.37 26.70
C PHE A 253 8.72 -6.84 26.67
N ILE A 254 8.11 -6.24 27.71
CA ILE A 254 8.09 -4.78 27.89
C ILE A 254 9.50 -4.19 27.99
N THR A 255 10.43 -4.85 28.69
CA THR A 255 11.82 -4.36 28.76
C THR A 255 12.51 -4.34 27.40
N VAL A 256 12.28 -5.38 26.56
CA VAL A 256 12.77 -5.43 25.18
C VAL A 256 12.20 -4.29 24.35
N LEU A 257 10.87 -4.09 24.37
CA LEU A 257 10.22 -3.01 23.63
C LEU A 257 10.68 -1.62 24.09
N THR A 258 10.97 -1.46 25.37
CA THR A 258 11.49 -0.20 25.93
C THR A 258 12.86 0.15 25.35
N VAL A 259 13.78 -0.81 25.30
CA VAL A 259 15.11 -0.63 24.70
C VAL A 259 15.00 -0.38 23.20
N LEU A 260 14.21 -1.18 22.48
CA LEU A 260 13.98 -0.98 21.04
C LEU A 260 13.40 0.42 20.76
N ARG A 261 12.42 0.86 21.54
CA ARG A 261 11.81 2.19 21.37
C ARG A 261 12.84 3.30 21.53
N ALA A 262 13.70 3.22 22.56
CA ALA A 262 14.76 4.20 22.76
C ALA A 262 15.75 4.21 21.57
N HIS A 263 16.16 3.02 21.10
CA HIS A 263 17.01 2.86 19.92
C HIS A 263 16.40 3.47 18.66
N TYR A 264 15.14 3.13 18.34
CA TYR A 264 14.42 3.72 17.20
C TYR A 264 14.29 5.23 17.33
N GLN A 265 14.04 5.73 18.53
CA GLN A 265 13.91 7.17 18.76
C GLN A 265 15.24 7.91 18.58
N VAL A 266 16.38 7.32 18.93
CA VAL A 266 17.71 7.86 18.58
C VAL A 266 17.88 7.92 17.05
N GLY A 267 17.52 6.84 16.35
CA GLY A 267 17.57 6.80 14.88
C GLY A 267 16.70 7.87 14.22
N ILE A 268 15.45 8.02 14.68
CA ILE A 268 14.54 9.07 14.20
C ILE A 268 15.16 10.45 14.40
N LEU A 269 15.73 10.74 15.58
CA LEU A 269 16.31 12.06 15.85
C LEU A 269 17.53 12.36 14.96
N LEU A 270 18.30 11.35 14.57
CA LEU A 270 19.51 11.54 13.77
C LEU A 270 19.24 11.53 12.26
N ASP A 271 18.37 10.63 11.77
CA ASP A 271 18.21 10.37 10.34
C ASP A 271 16.94 11.02 9.73
N LEU A 272 15.91 11.35 10.53
CA LEU A 272 14.64 11.87 10.01
C LEU A 272 14.79 13.19 9.24
N PRO A 273 15.52 14.21 9.72
CA PRO A 273 15.57 15.49 9.01
C PRO A 273 16.22 15.37 7.64
N ARG A 274 17.23 14.49 7.51
CA ARG A 274 17.80 14.11 6.21
C ARG A 274 16.77 13.41 5.32
N MET A 275 15.99 12.48 5.87
CA MET A 275 14.97 11.76 5.13
C MET A 275 13.88 12.72 4.59
N ILE A 276 13.44 13.69 5.39
CA ILE A 276 12.47 14.72 4.98
C ILE A 276 13.05 15.62 3.89
N GLN A 277 14.31 16.06 4.02
CA GLN A 277 14.96 16.90 2.99
C GLN A 277 15.05 16.20 1.63
N GLN A 278 15.24 14.87 1.64
CA GLN A 278 15.30 14.05 0.42
C GLN A 278 13.92 13.76 -0.20
N MET A 279 12.82 14.05 0.50
CA MET A 279 11.46 13.86 -0.05
C MET A 279 11.08 15.00 -1.00
N PRO A 280 10.31 14.73 -2.07
CA PRO A 280 9.71 15.76 -2.90
C PRO A 280 8.71 16.63 -2.12
N GLU A 281 8.62 17.92 -2.49
CA GLU A 281 7.81 18.96 -1.85
C GLU A 281 6.37 18.55 -1.42
N PRO A 282 5.56 17.85 -2.25
CA PRO A 282 4.19 17.48 -1.86
C PRO A 282 4.14 16.46 -0.71
N TYR A 283 5.20 15.68 -0.50
CA TYR A 283 5.24 14.65 0.54
C TYR A 283 5.80 15.15 1.87
N ARG A 284 6.60 16.23 1.87
CA ARG A 284 7.14 16.84 3.10
C ARG A 284 6.02 17.33 4.03
N GLN A 285 4.95 17.88 3.47
CA GLN A 285 3.83 18.45 4.22
C GLN A 285 2.81 17.40 4.69
N SER A 286 2.62 16.34 3.89
CA SER A 286 1.67 15.24 4.17
C SER A 286 2.23 14.11 5.03
N PHE A 287 3.48 14.21 5.52
CA PHE A 287 4.09 13.17 6.33
C PHE A 287 3.43 13.05 7.72
N GLY A 288 2.28 12.37 7.78
CA GLY A 288 1.71 11.86 9.02
C GLY A 288 2.64 10.76 9.53
N LEU A 289 3.35 11.05 10.63
CA LEU A 289 4.37 10.19 11.21
C LEU A 289 3.71 8.96 11.86
N TYR A 290 3.22 8.00 11.07
CA TYR A 290 2.84 6.68 11.58
C TYR A 290 4.11 5.86 11.74
N TRP A 291 4.78 6.02 12.88
CA TRP A 291 6.01 5.29 13.17
C TRP A 291 5.70 3.83 13.44
N SER A 292 6.23 2.95 12.60
CA SER A 292 6.24 1.52 12.86
C SER A 292 7.66 0.96 12.81
N ALA A 293 7.92 -0.01 13.67
CA ALA A 293 9.17 -0.74 13.75
C ALA A 293 8.86 -2.24 13.61
N SER A 294 9.59 -2.94 12.76
CA SER A 294 9.48 -4.40 12.65
C SER A 294 10.55 -5.07 13.50
N THR A 295 10.14 -6.03 14.32
CA THR A 295 11.03 -6.84 15.15
C THR A 295 10.54 -8.28 15.21
N ASP A 296 11.42 -9.22 15.50
CA ASP A 296 11.06 -10.59 15.86
C ASP A 296 10.76 -10.74 17.37
N GLY A 297 10.79 -9.63 18.10
CA GLY A 297 10.55 -9.58 19.54
C GLY A 297 11.81 -9.83 20.38
N PHE A 298 12.98 -9.89 19.77
CA PHE A 298 14.26 -10.01 20.46
C PHE A 298 15.14 -8.77 20.22
N LEU A 299 16.10 -8.57 21.14
CA LEU A 299 17.22 -7.69 20.90
C LEU A 299 18.33 -8.48 20.22
N HIS A 300 18.89 -7.92 19.17
CA HIS A 300 20.02 -8.51 18.45
C HIS A 300 21.19 -7.55 18.55
N LYS A 301 22.21 -7.91 19.33
CA LYS A 301 23.39 -7.06 19.57
C LYS A 301 24.01 -6.58 18.26
N ASP A 302 24.28 -7.51 17.34
CA ASP A 302 24.94 -7.19 16.08
C ASP A 302 24.10 -6.25 15.22
N LYS A 303 22.79 -6.50 15.11
CA LYS A 303 21.86 -5.64 14.37
C LYS A 303 21.77 -4.24 14.99
N MET A 304 21.68 -4.14 16.31
CA MET A 304 21.67 -2.84 17.00
C MET A 304 22.96 -2.07 16.77
N LEU A 305 24.12 -2.72 16.88
CA LEU A 305 25.42 -2.09 16.62
C LEU A 305 25.55 -1.67 15.16
N GLU A 306 25.09 -2.47 14.21
CA GLU A 306 25.06 -2.12 12.79
C GLU A 306 24.19 -0.88 12.54
N GLU A 307 22.96 -0.87 13.07
CA GLU A 307 22.03 0.25 12.92
C GLU A 307 22.58 1.52 13.57
N LEU A 308 23.11 1.44 14.79
CA LEU A 308 23.80 2.56 15.45
C LEU A 308 24.99 3.03 14.61
N ALA A 309 25.81 2.12 14.10
CA ALA A 309 26.95 2.45 13.25
C ALA A 309 26.53 3.11 11.93
N ARG A 310 25.28 3.01 11.49
CA ARG A 310 24.74 3.70 10.30
C ARG A 310 24.19 5.09 10.58
N MET A 311 23.65 5.35 11.77
CA MET A 311 23.07 6.66 12.12
C MET A 311 24.13 7.76 12.06
N ARG A 312 23.80 8.88 11.41
CA ARG A 312 24.71 10.04 11.25
C ARG A 312 24.01 11.32 11.69
N PRO A 313 24.73 12.25 12.34
CA PRO A 313 24.16 13.57 12.60
C PRO A 313 23.90 14.27 11.26
N HIS A 314 22.78 14.99 11.18
CA HIS A 314 22.42 15.79 10.01
C HIS A 314 22.74 17.28 10.18
N ASP A 315 22.89 17.75 11.43
CA ASP A 315 23.28 19.12 11.78
C ASP A 315 24.02 19.17 13.14
N GLU A 316 24.38 20.38 13.59
CA GLU A 316 24.99 20.64 14.90
C GLU A 316 23.98 21.18 15.92
N SER A 317 22.69 20.98 15.71
CA SER A 317 21.67 21.48 16.63
C SER A 317 21.85 20.86 18.02
N PRO A 318 21.45 21.57 19.11
CA PRO A 318 21.49 21.01 20.46
C PRO A 318 20.73 19.68 20.58
N LYS A 319 19.66 19.50 19.78
CA LYS A 319 18.89 18.26 19.71
C LYS A 319 19.73 17.11 19.12
N THR A 320 20.39 17.35 17.99
CA THR A 320 21.26 16.36 17.32
C THR A 320 22.47 16.01 18.18
N LEU A 321 23.10 16.99 18.83
CA LEU A 321 24.23 16.74 19.75
C LEU A 321 23.80 15.88 20.94
N ARG A 322 22.62 16.13 21.52
CA ARG A 322 22.08 15.31 22.61
C ARG A 322 21.72 13.89 22.14
N ALA A 323 21.14 13.75 20.94
CA ALA A 323 20.89 12.43 20.33
C ALA A 323 22.19 11.66 20.06
N MET A 324 23.26 12.34 19.62
CA MET A 324 24.58 11.74 19.43
C MET A 324 25.22 11.29 20.75
N ALA A 325 25.02 12.03 21.84
CA ALA A 325 25.46 11.58 23.17
C ALA A 325 24.70 10.33 23.61
N ALA A 326 23.37 10.33 23.49
CA ALA A 326 22.53 9.19 23.80
C ALA A 326 22.90 7.95 22.96
N LYS A 327 23.18 8.14 21.67
CA LYS A 327 23.69 7.10 20.77
C LYS A 327 24.96 6.45 21.30
N ARG A 328 25.97 7.24 21.71
CA ARG A 328 27.24 6.73 22.25
C ARG A 328 27.06 5.97 23.55
N GLU A 329 26.18 6.45 24.43
CA GLU A 329 25.84 5.74 25.67
C GLU A 329 25.20 4.37 25.36
N LEU A 330 24.26 4.33 24.42
CA LEU A 330 23.64 3.08 23.99
C LEU A 330 24.65 2.13 23.31
N GLU A 331 25.52 2.64 22.43
CA GLU A 331 26.61 1.85 21.82
C GLU A 331 27.49 1.19 22.90
N ALA A 332 27.86 1.92 23.95
CA ALA A 332 28.66 1.38 25.06
C ALA A 332 27.90 0.29 25.83
N LEU A 333 26.62 0.51 26.11
CA LEU A 333 25.75 -0.46 26.80
C LEU A 333 25.60 -1.74 25.97
N VAL A 334 25.31 -1.62 24.67
CA VAL A 334 25.16 -2.76 23.74
C VAL A 334 26.49 -3.49 23.56
N ALA A 335 27.62 -2.78 23.47
CA ALA A 335 28.94 -3.40 23.37
C ALA A 335 29.28 -4.25 24.60
N SER A 336 28.89 -3.79 25.80
CA SER A 336 29.13 -4.49 27.07
C SER A 336 28.20 -5.68 27.34
N TRP A 337 27.08 -5.76 26.61
CA TRP A 337 26.13 -6.87 26.70
C TRP A 337 26.69 -8.10 25.97
N ASP A 338 26.48 -9.30 26.50
CA ASP A 338 26.91 -10.56 25.89
C ASP A 338 26.20 -10.85 24.55
N GLY A 339 25.03 -10.24 24.33
CA GLY A 339 24.25 -10.33 23.10
C GLY A 339 23.27 -11.50 23.06
N GLU A 340 23.15 -12.25 24.17
CA GLU A 340 22.19 -13.35 24.30
C GLU A 340 21.16 -13.02 25.39
N GLY A 341 19.88 -13.23 25.10
CA GLY A 341 18.82 -13.14 26.11
C GLY A 341 18.25 -11.73 26.35
N GLU A 342 17.93 -11.44 27.61
CA GLU A 342 17.21 -10.23 28.02
C GLU A 342 18.15 -9.01 28.10
N PRO A 343 17.65 -7.78 27.82
CA PRO A 343 18.47 -6.58 27.98
C PRO A 343 18.99 -6.45 29.42
N PRO A 344 20.28 -6.09 29.62
CA PRO A 344 20.80 -5.80 30.94
C PRO A 344 20.00 -4.68 31.62
N ALA A 345 19.79 -4.79 32.94
CA ALA A 345 19.04 -3.79 33.72
C ALA A 345 19.55 -2.35 33.53
N ALA A 346 20.86 -2.18 33.33
CA ALA A 346 21.46 -0.89 33.03
C ALA A 346 20.97 -0.29 31.69
N MET A 347 20.78 -1.13 30.68
CA MET A 347 20.27 -0.74 29.36
C MET A 347 18.79 -0.35 29.45
N VAL A 348 17.99 -1.12 30.20
CA VAL A 348 16.58 -0.81 30.45
C VAL A 348 16.43 0.50 31.22
N ALA A 349 17.20 0.69 32.30
CA ALA A 349 17.19 1.92 33.10
C ALA A 349 17.61 3.14 32.28
N TRP A 350 18.61 2.99 31.42
CA TRP A 350 19.01 4.03 30.47
C TRP A 350 17.88 4.37 29.50
N ALA A 351 17.27 3.36 28.87
CA ALA A 351 16.21 3.54 27.88
C ALA A 351 14.99 4.26 28.50
N SER A 352 14.54 3.83 29.68
CA SER A 352 13.43 4.46 30.41
C SER A 352 13.72 5.93 30.73
N ARG A 353 14.94 6.25 31.19
CA ARG A 353 15.35 7.64 31.46
C ARG A 353 15.40 8.48 30.18
N PHE A 354 15.94 7.92 29.10
CA PHE A 354 16.03 8.59 27.80
C PHE A 354 14.63 8.95 27.30
N LEU A 355 13.72 7.97 27.26
CA LEU A 355 12.34 8.15 26.80
C LEU A 355 11.54 9.13 27.67
N ALA A 356 11.71 9.09 29.00
CA ALA A 356 11.09 10.06 29.90
C ALA A 356 11.59 11.50 29.65
N SER A 357 12.85 11.63 29.22
CA SER A 357 13.47 12.93 28.90
C SER A 357 13.18 13.43 27.48
N TRP A 358 12.49 12.63 26.67
CA TRP A 358 12.16 12.91 25.27
C TRP A 358 10.82 12.26 24.88
N PRO A 359 9.67 12.85 25.23
CA PRO A 359 8.38 12.32 24.83
C PRO A 359 8.20 12.39 23.31
N VAL A 360 7.37 11.51 22.76
CA VAL A 360 7.12 11.38 21.30
C VAL A 360 6.54 12.68 20.72
N ASP A 361 5.80 13.45 21.51
CA ASP A 361 5.26 14.76 21.10
C ASP A 361 6.38 15.77 20.77
N SER A 362 7.56 15.65 21.38
CA SER A 362 8.73 16.48 21.06
C SER A 362 9.35 16.19 19.68
N ILE A 363 8.93 15.11 19.01
CA ILE A 363 9.31 14.79 17.63
C ILE A 363 8.36 15.50 16.64
N ALA A 364 7.10 15.74 17.01
CA ALA A 364 6.17 16.53 16.21
C ALA A 364 6.64 17.99 16.08
N ASP A 365 7.32 18.51 17.12
CA ASP A 365 7.96 19.84 17.13
C ASP A 365 9.16 19.96 16.17
N LEU A 366 9.67 18.88 15.57
CA LEU A 366 10.68 18.95 14.50
C LEU A 366 10.11 19.56 13.19
N ARG A 367 8.79 19.78 13.10
CA ARG A 367 8.14 20.56 12.03
C ARG A 367 8.19 22.08 12.26
N ALA A 368 8.48 22.55 13.48
CA ALA A 368 8.20 23.92 13.89
C ALA A 368 9.35 24.92 13.70
N ASP A 369 10.55 24.48 13.33
CA ASP A 369 11.66 25.40 13.00
C ASP A 369 11.76 25.57 11.48
N PRO A 370 11.15 26.61 10.87
CA PRO A 370 11.55 27.03 9.54
C PRO A 370 13.01 27.51 9.59
N PRO A 371 13.79 27.35 8.51
CA PRO A 371 15.07 28.04 8.41
C PRO A 371 14.81 29.54 8.55
N MET A 372 15.41 30.17 9.57
CA MET A 372 15.46 31.62 9.64
C MET A 372 16.18 32.14 8.40
N THR A 373 15.42 32.74 7.49
CA THR A 373 15.92 33.72 6.51
C THR A 373 16.02 35.08 7.15
#